data_AF-A0A8S9TEK4-F1
#
_entry.id   AF-A0A8S9TEK4-F1
#
_cell.length_a   1.000
_cell.length_b   1.000
_cell.length_c   1.000
_cell.angle_alpha   90.00
_cell.angle_beta   90.00
_cell.angle_gamma   90.00
#
_symmetry.space_group_name_H-M   'P 1'
#
loop_
_entity.id
_entity.type
_entity.pdbx_description
1 polymer ?
#
loop_
_entity_poly.entity_id
_entity_poly.type
_entity_poly.pdbx_seq_one_letter_code
_entity_poly.pdbx_strand_id
1 'polypeptide(L)' 'MLTSTGLQRLQAAISAVEIAQNNGERFTLDELSARMKVSNKTSSRLWFLSGVDRKTLQLCFSAFNIELHKEDYSSVS' A
#
# COMPACT_ATOMS: atom_id res chain seq x y z
N MET A 1 12.23 4.79 0.56
CA MET A 1 11.67 3.89 1.59
C MET A 1 10.37 4.48 2.11
N LEU A 2 9.36 3.66 2.40
CA LEU A 2 8.14 4.14 3.05
C LEU A 2 8.47 4.54 4.49
N THR A 3 7.97 5.70 4.94
CA THR A 3 8.09 6.10 6.34
C THR A 3 7.04 5.38 7.19
N SER A 4 7.21 5.38 8.52
CA SER A 4 6.18 4.88 9.42
C SER A 4 4.84 5.60 9.21
N THR A 5 4.87 6.91 8.93
CA THR A 5 3.67 7.71 8.61
C THR A 5 2.97 7.20 7.35
N GLY A 6 3.72 6.98 6.27
CA GLY A 6 3.16 6.44 5.03
C GLY A 6 2.58 5.05 5.21
N LEU A 7 3.24 4.21 6.03
CA LEU A 7 2.73 2.88 6.38
C LEU A 7 1.41 2.95 7.15
N GLN A 8 1.32 3.82 8.16
CA GLN A 8 0.10 3.99 8.94
C GLN A 8 -1.06 4.49 8.09
N ARG A 9 -0.83 5.45 7.19
CA ARG A 9 -1.87 5.96 6.27
C ARG A 9 -2.34 4.90 5.29
N LEU A 10 -1.41 4.14 4.71
CA LEU A 10 -1.75 3.04 3.81
C LEU A 10 -2.55 1.96 4.53
N GLN A 11 -2.13 1.58 5.74
CA GLN A 11 -2.84 0.59 6.55
C GLN A 11 -4.24 1.07 6.93
N ALA A 12 -4.40 2.34 7.33
CA ALA A 12 -5.70 2.92 7.62
C ALA A 12 -6.62 2.93 6.38
N ALA A 13 -6.08 3.25 5.21
CA ALA A 13 -6.84 3.23 3.96
C ALA A 13 -7.25 1.81 3.55
N ILE A 14 -6.35 0.82 3.69
CA ILE A 14 -6.67 -0.59 3.49
C ILE A 14 -7.84 -0.99 4.41
N SER A 15 -7.73 -0.72 5.71
CA SER A 15 -8.78 -1.08 6.66
C SER A 15 -10.11 -0.36 6.42
N ALA A 16 -10.08 0.90 5.98
CA ALA A 16 -11.30 1.59 5.57
C ALA A 16 -11.99 0.89 4.38
N VAL A 17 -11.21 0.41 3.41
CA VAL A 17 -11.74 -0.33 2.25
C VAL A 17 -12.17 -1.75 2.63
N GLU A 18 -11.46 -2.42 3.53
CA GLU A 18 -11.87 -3.72 4.10
C GLU A 18 -13.25 -3.62 4.75
N ILE A 19 -13.47 -2.59 5.57
CA ILE A 19 -14.76 -2.32 6.22
C ILE A 19 -15.83 -1.96 5.19
N ALA A 20 -15.51 -1.09 4.22
CA ALA A 20 -16.48 -0.58 3.27
C ALA A 20 -16.85 -1.58 2.15
N GLN A 21 -15.92 -2.42 1.71
CA GLN A 21 -16.08 -3.27 0.52
C GLN A 21 -15.97 -4.77 0.80
N ASN A 22 -15.28 -5.15 1.88
CA ASN A 22 -15.04 -6.55 2.21
C ASN A 22 -15.79 -6.98 3.48
N ASN A 23 -16.89 -6.30 3.82
CA ASN A 23 -17.69 -6.58 5.02
C ASN A 23 -16.90 -6.53 6.36
N GLY A 24 -15.76 -5.83 6.38
CA GLY A 24 -14.83 -5.81 7.51
C GLY A 24 -13.82 -6.95 7.52
N GLU A 25 -13.83 -7.84 6.53
CA GLU A 25 -12.83 -8.89 6.38
C GLU A 25 -11.52 -8.32 5.82
N ARG A 26 -10.40 -8.87 6.30
CA ARG A 26 -9.08 -8.45 5.84
C ARG A 26 -8.83 -8.93 4.42
N PHE A 27 -8.26 -8.07 3.57
CA PHE A 27 -7.85 -8.50 2.24
C PHE A 27 -6.69 -9.48 2.33
N THR A 28 -6.77 -10.52 1.53
CA THR A 28 -5.65 -11.43 1.31
C THR A 28 -4.56 -10.73 0.49
N LEU A 29 -3.35 -11.28 0.54
CA LEU A 29 -2.22 -10.76 -0.25
C LEU A 29 -2.50 -10.78 -1.76
N ASP A 30 -3.31 -11.72 -2.23
CA ASP A 30 -3.71 -11.86 -3.63
C ASP A 30 -4.72 -10.76 -4.03
N GLU A 31 -5.70 -10.47 -3.18
CA GLU A 31 -6.64 -9.38 -3.41
C GLU A 31 -5.97 -8.01 -3.39
N LEU A 32 -5.05 -7.78 -2.45
CA LEU A 32 -4.24 -6.56 -2.40
C LEU A 32 -3.37 -6.44 -3.65
N SER A 33 -2.72 -7.52 -4.09
CA SER A 33 -1.85 -7.49 -5.27
C SER A 33 -2.64 -7.20 -6.55
N ALA A 34 -3.79 -7.84 -6.72
CA ALA A 34 -4.71 -7.63 -7.83
C ALA A 34 -5.22 -6.17 -7.86
N ARG A 35 -5.61 -5.62 -6.70
CA ARG A 35 -6.12 -4.25 -6.58
C ARG A 35 -5.07 -3.19 -6.85
N MET A 36 -3.86 -3.37 -6.31
CA MET A 36 -2.74 -2.46 -6.51
C MET A 36 -2.09 -2.59 -7.90
N LYS A 37 -2.51 -3.57 -8.71
CA LYS A 37 -1.90 -3.94 -10.00
C LYS A 37 -0.38 -4.16 -9.88
N VAL A 38 0.05 -4.71 -8.75
CA VAL A 38 1.46 -5.07 -8.51
C VAL A 38 1.64 -6.55 -8.73
N SER A 39 2.71 -6.96 -9.42
CA SER A 39 2.97 -8.40 -9.64
C SER A 39 3.10 -9.14 -8.32
N ASN A 40 2.68 -10.42 -8.26
CA ASN A 40 2.81 -11.28 -7.07
C ASN A 40 4.25 -11.40 -6.54
N LYS A 41 5.28 -11.10 -7.34
CA LYS A 41 6.68 -11.00 -6.88
C LYS A 41 6.96 -9.78 -5.98
N THR A 42 6.03 -8.84 -5.93
CA THR A 42 6.05 -7.63 -5.12
C THR A 42 5.13 -7.77 -3.90
N SER A 43 4.18 -8.72 -3.90
CA SER A 43 3.25 -8.94 -2.77
C SER A 43 3.94 -9.57 -1.55
N SER A 44 4.87 -10.51 -1.75
CA SER A 44 5.74 -10.99 -0.64
C SER A 44 6.67 -9.90 -0.08
N ARG A 45 6.94 -8.85 -0.88
CA ARG A 45 7.68 -7.65 -0.49
C ARG A 45 6.78 -6.52 0.02
N LEU A 46 5.45 -6.67 -0.01
CA LEU A 46 4.52 -5.64 0.45
C LEU A 46 4.55 -5.49 1.99
N TRP A 47 4.96 -6.53 2.71
CA TRP A 47 5.33 -6.40 4.13
C TRP A 47 6.72 -5.79 4.35
N PHE A 48 7.54 -5.74 3.30
CA PHE A 48 8.85 -5.09 3.26
C PHE A 48 8.85 -3.89 2.29
N LEU A 49 7.87 -2.98 2.41
CA LEU A 49 7.84 -1.70 1.65
C LEU A 49 9.10 -0.82 1.86
N SER A 50 10.03 -1.29 2.69
CA SER A 50 11.47 -1.01 2.74
C SER A 50 12.20 -1.34 1.42
N GLY A 51 11.76 -0.81 0.28
CA GLY A 51 12.51 -0.98 -0.98
C GLY A 51 11.70 -0.90 -2.28
N VAL A 52 10.41 -0.58 -2.23
CA VAL A 52 9.61 -0.38 -3.44
C VAL A 52 9.83 1.01 -4.06
N ASP A 53 9.93 1.06 -5.38
CA ASP A 53 10.03 2.30 -6.15
C ASP A 53 8.85 3.25 -5.88
N ARG A 54 9.11 4.55 -6.02
CA ARG A 54 8.09 5.60 -5.88
C ARG A 54 6.87 5.36 -6.79
N LYS A 55 7.08 4.84 -8.00
CA LYS A 55 5.97 4.50 -8.92
C LYS A 55 5.04 3.43 -8.33
N THR A 56 5.62 2.40 -7.73
CA THR A 56 4.86 1.34 -7.05
C THR A 56 4.11 1.91 -5.86
N LEU A 57 4.76 2.76 -5.04
CA LEU A 57 4.08 3.45 -3.93
C LEU A 57 2.91 4.30 -4.42
N GLN A 58 3.07 5.04 -5.51
CA GLN A 58 2.00 5.86 -6.07
C GLN A 58 0.83 5.03 -6.57
N LEU A 59 1.10 3.90 -7.24
CA LEU A 59 0.07 2.93 -7.66
C LEU A 59 -0.66 2.32 -6.46
N CYS A 60 0.10 1.92 -5.44
CA CYS A 60 -0.44 1.40 -4.18
C CYS A 60 -1.40 2.41 -3.55
N PHE A 61 -0.97 3.65 -3.37
CA PHE A 61 -1.79 4.72 -2.78
C PHE A 61 -3.02 5.02 -3.65
N SER A 62 -2.83 5.11 -4.97
CA SER A 62 -3.93 5.38 -5.91
C SER A 62 -4.99 4.26 -5.90
N ALA A 63 -4.62 3.00 -5.65
CA ALA A 63 -5.55 1.87 -5.56
C ALA A 63 -6.50 1.95 -4.35
N PHE A 64 -6.12 2.69 -3.31
CA PHE A 64 -6.96 3.01 -2.15
C PHE A 64 -7.49 4.44 -2.20
N ASN A 65 -7.41 5.10 -3.36
CA ASN A 65 -7.90 6.46 -3.57
C ASN A 65 -7.28 7.49 -2.60
N ILE A 66 -6.02 7.27 -2.21
CA ILE A 66 -5.23 8.19 -1.39
C ILE A 66 -4.07 8.75 -2.23
N GLU A 67 -3.70 10.00 -2.00
CA GLU A 67 -2.52 10.60 -2.63
C GLU A 67 -1.24 10.26 -1.85
N LEU A 68 -0.16 10.00 -2.56
CA LEU A 68 1.16 9.78 -1.98
C LEU A 68 1.85 11.12 -1.72
N HIS A 69 2.06 11.47 -0.45
CA HIS A 69 2.78 12.67 -0.04
C HIS A 69 4.26 12.40 0.20
N LYS A 70 5.09 13.45 0.14
CA LYS A 70 6.51 13.38 0.46
C LYS A 70 6.78 12.90 1.90
N GLU A 71 5.84 13.08 2.80
CA GLU A 71 5.95 12.61 4.19
C GLU A 71 5.78 11.10 4.30
N ASP A 72 5.09 10.48 3.34
CA ASP A 72 4.80 9.05 3.31
C ASP A 72 6.02 8.23 2.83
N TYR A 73 6.96 8.86 2.14
CA TYR A 73 8.16 8.21 1.63
C TYR A 73 9.40 9.06 1.87
N SER A 74 10.41 8.47 2.49
CA SER A 74 11.72 9.09 2.64
C SER A 74 12.65 8.58 1.55
N SER A 75 13.24 9.50 0.80
CA SER A 75 14.42 9.26 -0.02
C SER A 75 15.64 9.19 0.91
N VAL A 76 15.70 8.18 1.77
CA VAL A 76 16.95 7.89 2.47
C VAL A 76 17.89 7.30 1.42
N SER A 77 18.84 8.11 0.97
CA SER A 77 20.04 7.70 0.22
C SER A 77 21.04 7.02 1.14
#